data_AF-A0A852RC66-F1
#
_entry.id   AF-A0A852RC66-F1
#
_cell.length_a   1.000
_cell.length_b   1.000
_cell.length_c   1.000
_cell.angle_alpha   90.00
_cell.angle_beta   90.00
_cell.angle_gamma   90.00
#
_symmetry.space_group_name_H-M   'P 1'
#
loop_
_entity.id
_entity.type
_entity.pdbx_description
1 polymer ?
#
loop_
_entity_poly.entity_id
_entity_poly.type
_entity_poly.pdbx_seq_one_letter_code
_entity_poly.pdbx_strand_id
1 'polypeptide(L)'
;MPLGPRHLLAPLMLVLFPLAGCGDDGPVRLEVTVQGWSGWSREQPAPVVTTHELDEGETFTVDLVGYDDVVVTVVQVDGDQVALETSRPMAAEGEDGGFDVADPCTAFSLERGGSVGFGTPTLDAGSTITVAER
;
A
#
# COMPACT_ATOMS: atom_id res chain seq x y z
N MET A 1 -75.10 -10.98 19.54
CA MET A 1 -74.24 -10.49 18.43
C MET A 1 -74.04 -8.99 18.66
N PRO A 2 -72.80 -8.51 18.82
CA PRO A 2 -71.91 -8.24 17.68
C PRO A 2 -70.50 -8.87 17.80
N LEU A 3 -69.76 -8.82 16.70
CA LEU A 3 -68.45 -9.45 16.42
C LEU A 3 -67.26 -8.47 16.60
N GLY A 4 -66.14 -8.99 17.12
CA GLY A 4 -64.74 -8.63 16.73
C GLY A 4 -64.00 -7.59 17.60
N PRO A 5 -62.65 -7.47 17.50
CA PRO A 5 -61.68 -8.23 16.71
C PRO A 5 -60.54 -8.89 17.52
N ARG A 6 -59.95 -9.94 16.90
CA ARG A 6 -58.72 -10.62 17.31
C ARG A 6 -57.53 -9.67 17.10
N HIS A 7 -56.75 -9.37 18.14
CA HIS A 7 -55.45 -8.72 17.96
C HIS A 7 -54.35 -9.79 17.92
N LEU A 8 -53.74 -9.87 16.74
CA LEU A 8 -52.63 -10.74 16.42
C LEU A 8 -51.44 -10.51 17.35
N LEU A 9 -50.84 -11.62 17.80
CA LEU A 9 -49.43 -11.68 18.16
C LEU A 9 -48.61 -11.07 17.02
N ALA A 10 -47.92 -9.97 17.27
CA ALA A 10 -46.81 -9.52 16.45
C ALA A 10 -45.52 -10.07 17.08
N PRO A 11 -44.80 -11.02 16.44
CA PRO A 11 -43.47 -11.37 16.88
C PRO A 11 -42.55 -10.18 16.60
N LEU A 12 -41.91 -9.67 17.66
CA LEU A 12 -40.85 -8.68 17.59
C LEU A 12 -39.70 -9.30 16.80
N MET A 13 -39.64 -8.99 15.50
CA MET A 13 -38.57 -9.40 14.61
C MET A 13 -37.32 -8.60 15.01
N LEU A 14 -36.51 -9.22 15.86
CA LEU A 14 -35.21 -8.71 16.28
C LEU A 14 -34.30 -8.80 15.05
N VAL A 15 -34.20 -7.70 14.31
CA VAL A 15 -33.27 -7.56 13.18
C VAL A 15 -31.87 -7.60 13.76
N LEU A 16 -31.25 -8.79 13.69
CA LEU A 16 -29.81 -8.95 13.81
C LEU A 16 -29.19 -8.13 12.67
N PHE A 17 -28.68 -6.94 12.97
CA PHE A 17 -27.75 -6.26 12.10
C PHE A 17 -26.45 -7.07 12.11
N PRO A 18 -26.04 -7.71 11.00
CA PRO A 18 -24.65 -8.10 10.88
C PRO A 18 -23.83 -6.81 10.87
N LEU A 19 -22.95 -6.65 11.84
CA LEU A 19 -21.81 -5.73 11.75
C LEU A 19 -20.94 -6.21 10.60
N ALA A 20 -21.26 -5.76 9.39
CA ALA A 20 -20.46 -6.01 8.20
C ALA A 20 -19.40 -4.91 8.08
N GLY A 21 -18.14 -5.31 8.00
CA GLY A 21 -17.05 -4.50 7.47
C GLY A 21 -16.04 -3.98 8.50
N CYS A 22 -15.34 -4.88 9.20
CA CYS A 22 -13.89 -4.65 9.29
C CYS A 22 -13.36 -5.07 7.91
N GLY A 23 -12.71 -4.16 7.19
CA GLY A 23 -12.08 -4.45 5.91
C GLY A 23 -11.11 -5.61 6.10
N ASP A 24 -11.45 -6.73 5.50
CA ASP A 24 -10.61 -7.92 5.43
C ASP A 24 -10.59 -8.30 3.96
N ASP A 25 -10.06 -7.39 3.14
CA ASP A 25 -9.90 -7.59 1.69
C ASP A 25 -8.78 -8.61 1.37
N GLY A 26 -8.26 -9.27 2.40
CA GLY A 26 -7.29 -10.35 2.34
C GLY A 26 -5.87 -9.87 2.03
N PRO A 27 -4.92 -10.81 2.00
CA PRO A 27 -3.53 -10.50 1.72
C PRO A 27 -3.38 -9.89 0.32
N VAL A 28 -2.45 -8.94 0.20
CA VAL A 28 -2.05 -8.34 -1.06
C VAL A 28 -0.73 -8.95 -1.54
N ARG A 29 -0.67 -9.25 -2.84
CA ARG A 29 0.57 -9.68 -3.50
C ARG A 29 1.25 -8.45 -4.12
N LEU A 30 2.41 -8.09 -3.57
CA LEU A 30 3.21 -6.96 -4.03
C LEU A 30 4.49 -7.44 -4.73
N GLU A 31 4.68 -6.99 -5.96
CA GLU A 31 5.95 -7.05 -6.68
C GLU A 31 6.73 -5.76 -6.42
N VAL A 32 7.95 -5.91 -5.90
CA VAL A 32 8.83 -4.81 -5.54
C VAL A 32 10.01 -4.83 -6.49
N THR A 33 10.18 -3.75 -7.24
CA THR A 33 11.33 -3.54 -8.13
C THR A 33 12.24 -2.48 -7.54
N VAL A 34 13.51 -2.83 -7.36
CA VAL A 34 14.55 -1.95 -6.83
C VAL A 34 15.59 -1.70 -7.90
N GLN A 35 15.77 -0.44 -8.29
CA GLN A 35 16.72 0.00 -9.29
C GLN A 35 17.73 0.95 -8.64
N GLY A 36 18.96 0.46 -8.43
CA GLY A 36 20.07 1.33 -8.02
C GLY A 36 20.49 2.27 -9.14
N TRP A 37 20.87 3.49 -8.82
CA TRP A 37 21.34 4.46 -9.80
C TRP A 37 22.48 5.35 -9.27
N SER A 38 23.28 5.86 -10.20
CA SER A 38 24.25 6.94 -9.92
C SER A 38 24.30 7.93 -11.08
N GLY A 39 24.42 9.22 -10.78
CA GLY A 39 24.63 10.28 -11.78
C GLY A 39 26.02 10.24 -12.43
N TRP A 40 26.92 9.41 -11.92
CA TRP A 40 28.31 9.27 -12.35
C TRP A 40 28.51 8.21 -13.44
N SER A 41 27.49 7.40 -13.72
CA SER A 41 27.54 6.34 -14.73
C SER A 41 26.31 6.40 -15.64
N ARG A 42 26.47 6.02 -16.90
CA ARG A 42 25.33 5.74 -17.79
C ARG A 42 24.82 4.32 -17.61
N GLU A 43 25.72 3.40 -17.32
CA GLU A 43 25.38 2.01 -17.03
C GLU A 43 24.99 1.90 -15.56
N GLN A 44 23.77 1.45 -15.32
CA GLN A 44 23.22 1.23 -13.98
C GLN A 44 23.16 -0.27 -13.70
N PRO A 45 23.21 -0.70 -12.43
CA PRO A 45 23.01 -2.10 -12.07
C PRO A 45 21.66 -2.61 -12.61
N ALA A 46 21.54 -3.91 -12.86
CA ALA A 46 20.25 -4.48 -13.20
C ALA A 46 19.27 -4.33 -12.01
N PRO A 47 17.98 -4.10 -12.26
CA PRO A 47 16.99 -4.03 -11.19
C PRO A 47 16.81 -5.40 -10.53
N VAL A 48 16.56 -5.38 -9.22
CA VAL A 48 16.21 -6.55 -8.43
C VAL A 48 14.70 -6.56 -8.25
N VAL A 49 14.06 -7.71 -8.49
CA VAL A 49 12.61 -7.88 -8.36
C VAL A 49 12.32 -8.95 -7.31
N THR A 50 11.49 -8.62 -6.32
CA THR A 50 11.00 -9.54 -5.30
C THR A 50 9.48 -9.51 -5.26
N THR A 51 8.87 -10.58 -4.75
CA THR A 51 7.41 -10.67 -4.57
C THR A 51 7.11 -11.03 -3.12
N HIS A 52 6.14 -10.34 -2.54
CA HIS A 52 5.69 -10.53 -1.17
C HIS A 52 4.17 -10.74 -1.17
N GLU A 53 3.68 -11.68 -0.38
CA GLU A 53 2.26 -11.81 -0.02
C GLU A 53 2.15 -11.34 1.42
N LEU A 54 1.39 -10.26 1.65
CA LEU A 54 1.39 -9.52 2.91
C LEU A 54 -0.03 -9.20 3.36
N ASP A 55 -0.30 -9.38 4.64
CA ASP A 55 -1.49 -8.87 5.31
C ASP A 55 -1.30 -7.42 5.78
N GLU A 56 -2.39 -6.76 6.16
CA GLU A 56 -2.32 -5.47 6.85
C GLU A 56 -1.49 -5.58 8.16
N GLY A 57 -0.59 -4.63 8.37
CA GLY A 57 0.36 -4.59 9.46
C GLY A 57 1.67 -5.35 9.21
N GLU A 58 1.76 -6.13 8.13
CA GLU A 58 3.00 -6.83 7.77
C GLU A 58 4.01 -5.93 7.05
N THR A 59 5.27 -6.37 7.07
CA THR A 59 6.40 -5.57 6.60
C THR A 59 7.33 -6.37 5.70
N PHE A 60 8.02 -5.69 4.80
CA PHE A 60 9.17 -6.20 4.08
C PHE A 60 10.33 -5.20 4.10
N THR A 61 11.54 -5.70 3.89
CA THR A 61 12.76 -4.88 3.85
C THR A 61 13.23 -4.73 2.41
N VAL A 62 13.65 -3.51 2.06
CA VAL A 62 14.26 -3.17 0.78
C VAL A 62 15.68 -2.69 1.01
N ASP A 63 16.64 -3.43 0.44
CA ASP A 63 18.05 -3.08 0.48
C ASP A 63 18.31 -1.86 -0.40
N LEU A 64 18.94 -0.82 0.17
CA LEU A 64 19.24 0.43 -0.54
C LEU A 64 20.73 0.50 -0.93
N VAL A 65 21.00 0.98 -2.14
CA VAL A 65 22.39 1.14 -2.59
C VAL A 65 23.01 2.34 -1.90
N GLY A 66 23.99 2.10 -1.02
CA GLY A 66 24.74 3.16 -0.35
C GLY A 66 24.03 3.81 0.84
N TYR A 67 22.92 3.23 1.30
CA TYR A 67 22.13 3.69 2.45
C TYR A 67 21.73 2.52 3.32
N ASP A 68 21.29 2.81 4.55
CA ASP A 68 20.60 1.83 5.38
C ASP A 68 19.30 1.39 4.71
N ASP A 69 18.95 0.12 4.88
CA ASP A 69 17.73 -0.50 4.35
C ASP A 69 16.47 0.27 4.78
N VAL A 70 15.42 0.19 3.96
CA VAL A 70 14.11 0.73 4.30
C VAL A 70 13.14 -0.41 4.60
N VAL A 71 12.39 -0.28 5.68
CA VAL A 71 11.28 -1.18 5.99
C VAL A 71 10.01 -0.55 5.44
N VAL A 72 9.26 -1.31 4.66
CA VAL A 72 7.97 -0.92 4.11
C VAL A 72 6.89 -1.71 4.83
N THR A 73 5.89 -1.02 5.36
CA THR A 73 4.74 -1.59 6.09
C THR A 73 3.50 -1.44 5.23
N VAL A 74 2.71 -2.51 5.10
CA VAL A 74 1.35 -2.41 4.57
C VAL A 74 0.47 -1.91 5.70
N VAL A 75 0.09 -0.63 5.68
CA VAL A 75 -0.65 -0.04 6.82
C VAL A 75 -2.15 -0.19 6.68
N GLN A 76 -2.65 -0.35 5.46
CA GLN A 76 -4.07 -0.57 5.19
C GLN A 76 -4.28 -1.26 3.85
N VAL A 77 -5.23 -2.19 3.81
CA VAL A 77 -5.70 -2.84 2.59
C VAL A 77 -7.21 -2.69 2.49
N ASP A 78 -7.66 -1.82 1.59
CA ASP A 78 -9.07 -1.61 1.28
C ASP A 78 -9.41 -2.11 -0.13
N GLY A 79 -10.71 -2.13 -0.46
CA GLY A 79 -11.20 -2.61 -1.75
C GLY A 79 -10.78 -1.78 -2.96
N ASP A 80 -10.30 -0.54 -2.77
CA ASP A 80 -9.83 0.35 -3.84
C ASP A 80 -8.36 0.74 -3.73
N GLN A 81 -7.74 0.59 -2.55
CA GLN A 81 -6.40 1.11 -2.30
C GLN A 81 -5.58 0.23 -1.34
N VAL A 82 -4.25 0.24 -1.54
CA VAL A 82 -3.27 -0.27 -0.58
C VAL A 82 -2.43 0.91 -0.11
N ALA A 83 -2.39 1.14 1.20
CA ALA A 83 -1.57 2.16 1.80
C ALA A 83 -0.28 1.55 2.37
N LEU A 84 0.83 2.22 2.12
CA LEU A 84 2.17 1.82 2.52
C LEU A 84 2.83 2.90 3.36
N GLU A 85 3.61 2.50 4.36
CA GLU A 85 4.46 3.40 5.14
C GLU A 85 5.93 2.92 5.12
N THR A 86 6.86 3.84 4.87
CA THR A 86 8.29 3.58 4.90
C THR A 86 8.91 4.02 6.23
N SER A 87 9.88 3.25 6.74
CA SER A 87 10.59 3.56 8.00
C SER A 87 11.43 4.84 7.98
N ARG A 88 11.60 5.43 6.78
CA ARG A 88 12.34 6.68 6.56
C ARG A 88 11.67 7.49 5.45
N PRO A 89 11.83 8.83 5.43
CA PRO A 89 11.31 9.66 4.35
C PRO A 89 11.94 9.30 2.99
N MET A 90 11.09 9.17 1.98
CA MET A 90 11.44 8.87 0.59
C MET A 90 10.84 9.95 -0.32
N ALA A 91 11.48 10.20 -1.45
CA ALA A 91 10.98 11.11 -2.47
C ALA A 91 9.89 10.41 -3.28
N ALA A 92 8.69 10.99 -3.36
CA ALA A 92 7.59 10.45 -4.14
C ALA A 92 7.81 10.67 -5.65
N GLU A 93 7.34 9.74 -6.48
CA GLU A 93 7.30 9.94 -7.93
C GLU A 93 6.24 11.00 -8.28
N GLY A 94 6.63 12.00 -9.09
CA GLY A 94 5.74 13.05 -9.58
C GLY A 94 4.98 12.65 -10.86
N GLU A 95 3.90 13.36 -11.17
CA GLU A 95 3.03 13.08 -12.33
C GLU A 95 3.76 13.19 -13.68
N ASP A 96 4.73 14.09 -13.80
CA ASP A 96 5.55 14.28 -15.00
C ASP A 96 6.78 13.34 -15.05
N GLY A 97 6.86 12.41 -14.10
CA GLY A 97 8.03 11.57 -13.84
C GLY A 97 9.11 12.26 -13.00
N GLY A 98 10.02 11.46 -12.47
CA GLY A 98 11.06 11.93 -11.54
C GLY A 98 10.57 11.96 -10.08
N PHE A 99 11.49 12.23 -9.15
CA PHE A 99 11.23 12.15 -7.71
C PHE A 99 11.30 13.53 -7.05
N ASP A 100 10.31 13.86 -6.23
CA ASP A 100 10.31 15.10 -5.44
C ASP A 100 11.24 14.94 -4.22
N VAL A 101 12.51 15.28 -4.43
CA VAL A 101 13.54 15.25 -3.38
C VAL A 101 13.42 16.42 -2.38
N ALA A 102 12.59 17.43 -2.67
CA ALA A 102 12.45 18.61 -1.83
C ALA A 102 11.41 18.41 -0.71
N ASP A 103 10.42 17.54 -0.93
CA ASP A 103 9.37 17.21 0.03
C ASP A 103 9.25 15.68 0.25
N PRO A 104 10.24 15.05 0.91
CA PRO A 104 10.19 13.62 1.15
C PRO A 104 9.13 13.25 2.20
N CYS A 105 8.40 12.17 1.94
CA CYS A 105 7.31 11.67 2.78
C CYS A 105 7.53 10.19 3.16
N THR A 106 6.78 9.71 4.15
CA THR A 106 6.81 8.29 4.55
C THR A 106 5.58 7.51 4.09
N ALA A 107 4.53 8.20 3.64
CA ALA A 107 3.25 7.60 3.29
C ALA A 107 3.08 7.54 1.77
N PHE A 108 2.73 6.37 1.27
CA PHE A 108 2.51 6.08 -0.14
C PHE A 108 1.22 5.28 -0.31
N SER A 109 0.61 5.36 -1.49
CA SER A 109 -0.59 4.61 -1.81
C SER A 109 -0.58 4.17 -3.26
N LEU A 110 -1.08 2.96 -3.50
CA LEU A 110 -1.41 2.49 -4.84
C LEU A 110 -2.89 2.11 -4.91
N GLU A 111 -3.51 2.34 -6.05
CA GLU A 111 -4.82 1.75 -6.37
C GLU A 111 -4.70 0.22 -6.48
N ARG A 112 -5.80 -0.51 -6.26
CA ARG A 112 -5.80 -1.97 -6.47
C ARG A 112 -5.40 -2.34 -7.89
N GLY A 113 -4.44 -3.25 -8.02
CA GLY A 113 -3.82 -3.65 -9.30
C GLY A 113 -2.90 -2.59 -9.92
N GLY A 114 -2.66 -1.49 -9.21
CA GLY A 114 -1.82 -0.37 -9.62
C GLY A 114 -0.38 -0.48 -9.13
N SER A 115 0.34 0.64 -9.20
CA SER A 115 1.71 0.76 -8.73
C SER A 115 2.00 2.15 -8.16
N VAL A 116 2.96 2.22 -7.25
CA VAL A 116 3.52 3.46 -6.71
C VAL A 116 5.04 3.45 -6.77
N GLY A 117 5.63 4.59 -7.09
CA GLY A 117 7.08 4.80 -7.14
C GLY A 117 7.56 5.75 -6.05
N PHE A 118 8.68 5.40 -5.42
CA PHE A 118 9.40 6.27 -4.50
C PHE A 118 10.90 5.99 -4.51
N GLY A 119 11.71 7.00 -4.19
CA GLY A 119 13.16 6.93 -4.30
C GLY A 119 13.89 7.52 -3.10
N THR A 120 15.18 7.22 -2.98
CA THR A 120 16.03 7.91 -2.01
C THR A 120 16.06 9.42 -2.34
N PRO A 121 15.90 10.33 -1.36
CA PRO A 121 15.79 11.77 -1.61
C PRO A 121 17.16 12.41 -1.85
N THR A 122 17.85 11.98 -2.90
CA THR A 122 19.23 12.30 -3.25
C THR A 122 19.36 12.58 -4.75
N LEU A 123 20.40 13.32 -5.15
CA LEU A 123 20.63 13.72 -6.55
C LEU A 123 21.83 13.03 -7.21
N ASP A 124 22.78 12.53 -6.42
CA ASP A 124 24.05 12.01 -6.95
C ASP A 124 24.05 10.48 -7.15
N ALA A 125 23.39 9.75 -6.25
CA ALA A 125 23.20 8.31 -6.30
C ALA A 125 22.07 7.89 -5.37
N GLY A 126 21.46 6.74 -5.64
CA GLY A 126 20.30 6.30 -4.88
C GLY A 126 19.70 4.99 -5.34
N SER A 127 18.51 4.72 -4.81
CA SER A 127 17.63 3.65 -5.26
C SER A 127 16.28 4.23 -5.67
N THR A 128 15.73 3.73 -6.77
CA THR A 128 14.31 3.85 -7.12
C THR A 128 13.62 2.55 -6.74
N ILE A 129 12.46 2.67 -6.11
CA ILE A 129 11.63 1.56 -5.65
C ILE A 129 10.27 1.71 -6.32
N THR A 130 9.80 0.66 -6.96
CA THR A 130 8.44 0.57 -7.50
C THR A 130 7.75 -0.60 -6.83
N VAL A 131 6.58 -0.35 -6.24
CA VAL A 131 5.73 -1.36 -5.63
C VAL A 131 4.46 -1.49 -6.47
N ALA A 132 4.17 -2.68 -6.97
CA ALA A 132 3.00 -2.95 -7.80
C ALA A 132 2.21 -4.14 -7.26
N GLU A 133 0.89 -4.07 -7.29
CA GLU A 133 0.04 -5.21 -6.96
C GLU A 133 -0.07 -6.18 -8.17
N ARG A 134 0.00 -7.50 -7.93
CA ARG A 134 0.01 -8.55 -8.95
C ARG A 134 -0.98 -9.68 -8.72
#